data_AF-A0A844Y2K1-F1
#
_entry.id   AF-A0A844Y2K1-F1
#
_cell.length_a   1.000
_cell.length_b   1.000
_cell.length_c   1.000
_cell.angle_alpha   90.00
_cell.angle_beta   90.00
_cell.angle_gamma   90.00
#
_symmetry.space_group_name_H-M   'P 1'
#
loop_
_entity.id
_entity.type
_entity.pdbx_description
1 polymer ?
#
loop_
_entity_poly.entity_id
_entity_poly.type
_entity_poly.pdbx_seq_one_letter_code
_entity_poly.pdbx_strand_id
1 'polypeptide(L)'
;MREIPGLARVLGLSGLLPQAACLFALLFGPPEWREPALRIAAIYAALILSFLGGLWWGIAAGAPAAERRRALGWLWIAAVTPSLVALACFLPWAFGGRWPEPSLVMLGAALLISLGVDARLGSLAPRWWMALRVPLSVGLGAMTIAIALT
;
A
#
# COMPACT_ATOMS: atom_id res chain seq x y z
N MET A 1 16.21 -17.79 6.56
CA MET A 1 16.38 -16.82 7.66
C MET A 1 15.02 -16.48 8.26
N ARG A 2 14.86 -16.51 9.59
CA ARG A 2 13.59 -16.17 10.27
C ARG A 2 13.49 -14.69 10.65
N GLU A 3 14.61 -13.98 10.68
CA GLU A 3 14.66 -12.56 11.04
C GLU A 3 14.50 -11.68 9.80
N ILE A 4 13.84 -10.53 9.99
CA ILE A 4 13.72 -9.49 8.97
C ILE A 4 15.11 -8.88 8.76
N PRO A 5 15.65 -8.84 7.52
CA PRO A 5 16.90 -8.16 7.22
C PRO A 5 16.87 -6.69 7.68
N GLY A 6 17.96 -6.22 8.31
CA GLY A 6 18.01 -4.89 8.92
C GLY A 6 17.63 -3.76 7.95
N LEU A 7 18.18 -3.77 6.74
CA LEU A 7 17.88 -2.76 5.73
C LEU A 7 16.41 -2.79 5.29
N ALA A 8 15.82 -3.97 5.10
CA ALA A 8 14.41 -4.11 4.74
C ALA A 8 13.49 -3.59 5.85
N ARG A 9 13.87 -3.81 7.12
CA ARG A 9 13.15 -3.28 8.28
C ARG A 9 13.20 -1.75 8.32
N VAL A 10 14.39 -1.16 8.20
CA VAL A 10 14.58 0.30 8.26
C VAL A 10 13.84 0.96 7.11
N LEU A 11 14.09 0.56 5.87
CA LEU A 11 13.46 1.16 4.69
C LEU A 11 11.95 0.95 4.70
N GLY A 12 11.48 -0.23 5.10
CA GLY A 12 10.06 -0.52 5.25
C GLY A 12 9.38 0.45 6.22
N LEU A 13 9.90 0.55 7.45
CA LEU A 13 9.33 1.41 8.49
C LEU A 13 9.44 2.90 8.15
N SER A 14 10.55 3.34 7.54
CA SER A 14 10.69 4.71 7.02
C SER A 14 9.63 5.06 5.98
N GLY A 15 9.11 4.05 5.27
CA GLY A 15 7.97 4.22 4.36
C GLY A 15 6.69 4.70 5.02
N LEU A 16 6.58 4.70 6.35
CA LEU A 16 5.43 5.26 7.09
C LEU A 16 5.54 6.77 7.32
N LEU A 17 6.74 7.35 7.20
CA LEU A 17 7.01 8.74 7.53
C LEU A 17 6.19 9.74 6.71
N PRO A 18 6.01 9.58 5.39
CA PRO A 18 5.23 10.56 4.61
C PRO A 18 3.77 10.65 5.08
N GLN A 19 3.13 9.51 5.35
CA GLN A 19 1.76 9.47 5.86
C GLN A 19 1.65 10.06 7.26
N ALA A 20 2.62 9.74 8.14
CA ALA A 20 2.67 10.30 9.48
C ALA A 20 2.83 11.83 9.45
N ALA A 21 3.67 12.35 8.54
CA ALA A 21 3.87 13.78 8.36
C ALA A 21 2.60 14.48 7.85
N CYS A 22 1.88 13.89 6.88
CA CYS A 22 0.60 14.43 6.42
C CYS A 22 -0.45 14.45 7.53
N LEU A 23 -0.56 13.37 8.32
CA LEU A 23 -1.48 13.32 9.45
C LEU A 23 -1.12 14.36 10.52
N PHE A 24 0.16 14.51 10.85
CA PHE A 24 0.63 15.54 11.77
C PHE A 24 0.28 16.95 11.26
N ALA A 25 0.51 17.22 9.98
CA ALA A 25 0.18 18.51 9.36
C ALA A 25 -1.32 18.82 9.44
N LEU A 26 -2.20 17.82 9.33
CA LEU A 26 -3.65 18.01 9.45
C LEU A 26 -4.12 18.25 10.89
N LEU A 27 -3.47 17.61 11.87
CA LEU A 27 -3.85 17.73 13.27
C LEU A 27 -3.31 19.00 13.94
N PHE A 28 -2.13 19.46 13.52
CA PHE A 28 -1.38 20.50 14.23
C PHE A 28 -0.92 21.66 13.34
N GLY A 29 -1.05 21.53 12.02
CA GLY A 29 -0.61 22.56 11.07
C GLY A 29 -1.64 23.68 10.87
N PRO A 30 -1.23 24.80 10.26
CA PRO A 30 -2.14 25.86 9.85
C PRO A 30 -3.13 25.38 8.78
N PRO A 31 -4.31 26.02 8.63
CA PRO A 31 -5.36 25.60 7.70
C PRO A 31 -4.91 25.47 6.24
N GLU A 32 -3.94 26.28 5.82
CA GLU A 32 -3.35 26.27 4.47
C GLU A 32 -2.61 24.97 4.13
N TRP A 33 -2.21 24.17 5.11
CA TRP A 33 -1.56 22.88 4.87
C TRP A 33 -2.54 21.75 4.56
N ARG A 34 -3.84 21.94 4.86
CA ARG A 34 -4.85 20.89 4.77
C ARG A 34 -4.93 20.29 3.36
N GLU A 35 -5.12 21.15 2.37
CA GLU A 35 -5.24 20.74 0.98
C GLU A 35 -3.99 19.98 0.50
N PRO A 36 -2.76 20.55 0.55
CA PRO A 36 -1.54 19.82 0.17
C PRO A 36 -1.37 18.48 0.91
N ALA A 37 -1.63 18.44 2.22
CA ALA A 37 -1.44 17.22 3.03
C ALA A 37 -2.37 16.09 2.56
N LEU A 38 -3.65 16.39 2.29
CA LEU A 38 -4.61 15.42 1.77
C LEU A 38 -4.18 14.87 0.39
N ARG A 39 -3.69 15.74 -0.50
CA ARG A 39 -3.24 15.35 -1.86
C ARG A 39 -2.00 14.46 -1.80
N ILE A 40 -1.00 14.88 -1.01
CA ILE A 40 0.26 14.13 -0.85
C ILE A 40 -0.04 12.77 -0.24
N ALA A 41 -0.89 12.69 0.78
CA ALA A 41 -1.29 11.42 1.39
C ALA A 41 -1.96 10.48 0.39
N ALA A 42 -2.87 10.99 -0.43
CA ALA A 42 -3.56 10.19 -1.45
C ALA A 42 -2.58 9.66 -2.51
N ILE A 43 -1.70 10.54 -3.02
CA ILE A 43 -0.68 10.18 -4.00
C ILE A 43 0.27 9.12 -3.44
N TYR A 44 0.77 9.32 -2.23
CA TYR A 44 1.73 8.40 -1.62
C TYR A 44 1.11 7.03 -1.31
N ALA A 45 -0.11 6.99 -0.77
CA ALA A 45 -0.82 5.72 -0.54
C ALA A 45 -1.04 4.95 -1.85
N ALA A 46 -1.40 5.64 -2.93
CA ALA A 46 -1.56 5.04 -4.25
C ALA A 46 -0.24 4.49 -4.81
N LEU A 47 0.88 5.19 -4.61
CA LEU A 47 2.22 4.74 -5.01
C LEU A 47 2.64 3.49 -4.26
N ILE A 48 2.47 3.46 -2.92
CA ILE A 48 2.81 2.28 -2.12
C ILE A 48 1.92 1.08 -2.46
N LEU A 49 0.63 1.31 -2.68
CA LEU A 49 -0.28 0.26 -3.13
C LEU A 49 0.17 -0.32 -4.48
N SER A 50 0.50 0.53 -5.46
CA SER A 50 1.02 0.09 -6.77
C SER A 50 2.37 -0.66 -6.65
N PHE A 51 3.27 -0.18 -5.80
CA PHE A 51 4.56 -0.83 -5.50
C PHE A 51 4.36 -2.25 -4.96
N LEU A 52 3.34 -2.46 -4.11
CA LEU A 52 3.00 -3.78 -3.61
C LEU A 52 2.54 -4.74 -4.71
N GLY A 53 1.76 -4.25 -5.67
CA GLY A 53 1.44 -5.02 -6.87
C GLY A 53 2.69 -5.46 -7.63
N GLY A 54 3.65 -4.53 -7.79
CA GLY A 54 4.96 -4.82 -8.38
C GLY A 54 5.77 -5.87 -7.61
N LEU A 55 5.73 -5.86 -6.28
CA LEU A 55 6.35 -6.88 -5.44
C LEU A 55 5.76 -8.27 -5.72
N TRP A 56 4.44 -8.39 -5.76
CA TRP A 56 3.75 -9.65 -6.06
C TRP A 56 4.05 -10.14 -7.48
N TRP A 57 4.13 -9.23 -8.46
CA TRP A 57 4.54 -9.53 -9.83
C TRP A 57 5.97 -10.09 -9.86
N GLY A 58 6.90 -9.48 -9.13
CA GLY A 58 8.28 -9.92 -8.99
C GLY A 58 8.40 -11.32 -8.36
N ILE A 59 7.62 -11.59 -7.31
CA ILE A 59 7.54 -12.91 -6.68
C ILE A 59 7.03 -13.96 -7.69
N ALA A 60 5.95 -13.65 -8.41
CA ALA A 60 5.41 -14.55 -9.44
C ALA A 60 6.42 -14.81 -10.57
N ALA A 61 7.15 -13.78 -11.00
CA ALA A 61 8.18 -13.88 -12.03
C ALA A 61 9.42 -14.67 -11.58
N GLY A 62 9.75 -14.60 -10.28
CA GLY A 62 10.89 -15.30 -9.68
C GLY A 62 10.61 -16.75 -9.27
N ALA A 63 9.34 -17.19 -9.25
CA ALA A 63 8.96 -18.51 -8.74
C ALA A 63 9.54 -19.67 -9.58
N PRO A 64 9.97 -20.79 -8.96
CA PRO A 64 10.50 -21.96 -9.67
C PRO A 64 9.57 -22.49 -10.78
N ALA A 65 10.15 -23.04 -11.85
CA ALA A 65 9.38 -23.55 -13.01
C ALA A 65 8.36 -24.66 -12.65
N ALA A 66 8.57 -25.36 -11.54
CA ALA A 66 7.62 -26.35 -11.00
C ALA A 66 6.32 -25.69 -10.47
N GLU A 67 6.42 -24.53 -9.83
CA GLU A 67 5.27 -23.77 -9.29
C GLU A 67 4.58 -22.91 -10.37
N ARG A 68 5.33 -22.55 -11.42
CA ARG A 68 4.91 -21.64 -12.50
C ARG A 68 3.83 -22.19 -13.44
N ARG A 69 3.71 -23.52 -13.58
CA ARG A 69 2.91 -24.17 -14.65
C ARG A 69 1.38 -24.15 -14.48
N ARG A 70 0.83 -23.83 -13.30
CA ARG A 70 -0.63 -23.75 -13.09
C ARG A 70 -1.08 -22.95 -11.85
N ALA A 71 -0.23 -22.76 -10.84
CA ALA A 71 -0.69 -22.31 -9.52
C ALA A 71 -0.65 -20.79 -9.28
N LEU A 72 0.01 -20.00 -10.13
CA LEU A 72 0.27 -18.56 -9.87
C LEU A 72 -0.60 -17.59 -10.69
N GLY A 73 -1.56 -18.09 -11.49
CA GLY A 73 -2.46 -17.23 -12.29
C GLY A 73 -3.17 -16.16 -11.46
N TRP A 74 -3.62 -16.53 -10.27
CA TRP A 74 -4.27 -15.61 -9.33
C TRP A 74 -3.32 -14.50 -8.85
N LEU A 75 -2.02 -14.80 -8.69
CA LEU A 75 -1.03 -13.85 -8.18
C LEU A 75 -0.69 -12.80 -9.23
N TRP A 76 -0.67 -13.16 -10.52
CA TRP A 76 -0.54 -12.19 -11.61
C TRP A 76 -1.70 -11.20 -11.65
N ILE A 77 -2.93 -11.69 -11.48
CA ILE A 77 -4.12 -10.83 -11.42
C ILE A 77 -4.04 -9.92 -10.18
N ALA A 78 -3.76 -10.51 -9.02
CA ALA A 78 -3.61 -9.78 -7.76
C ALA A 78 -2.50 -8.72 -7.86
N ALA A 79 -1.42 -8.97 -8.59
CA ALA A 79 -0.32 -8.04 -8.79
C ALA A 79 -0.69 -6.80 -9.62
N VAL A 80 -1.66 -6.89 -10.54
CA VAL A 80 -2.12 -5.73 -11.34
C VAL A 80 -3.18 -4.92 -10.61
N THR A 81 -4.01 -5.60 -9.79
CA THR A 81 -5.14 -4.97 -9.10
C THR A 81 -4.76 -3.68 -8.33
N PRO A 82 -3.66 -3.62 -7.56
CA PRO A 82 -3.27 -2.42 -6.83
C PRO A 82 -3.10 -1.17 -7.70
N SER A 83 -2.45 -1.28 -8.85
CA SER A 83 -2.25 -0.16 -9.78
C SER A 83 -3.57 0.29 -10.43
N LEU A 84 -4.48 -0.65 -10.71
CA LEU A 84 -5.82 -0.32 -11.22
C LEU A 84 -6.69 0.35 -10.16
N VAL A 85 -6.62 -0.10 -8.91
CA VAL A 85 -7.31 0.55 -7.78
C VAL A 85 -6.75 1.94 -7.55
N ALA A 86 -5.43 2.10 -7.58
CA ALA A 86 -4.76 3.39 -7.50
C ALA A 86 -5.25 4.33 -8.61
N LEU A 87 -5.25 3.88 -9.87
CA LEU A 87 -5.76 4.65 -11.01
C LEU A 87 -7.24 5.04 -10.82
N ALA A 88 -8.08 4.09 -10.41
CA ALA A 88 -9.50 4.34 -10.16
C ALA A 88 -9.73 5.43 -9.10
N CYS A 89 -8.87 5.49 -8.07
CA CYS A 89 -8.93 6.50 -7.02
C CYS A 89 -8.61 7.94 -7.52
N PHE A 90 -8.00 8.10 -8.70
CA PHE A 90 -7.75 9.41 -9.32
C PHE A 90 -8.81 9.80 -10.36
N LEU A 91 -9.70 8.89 -10.77
CA LEU A 91 -10.76 9.23 -11.72
C LEU A 91 -11.69 10.34 -11.19
N PRO A 92 -12.11 10.37 -9.91
CA PRO A 92 -12.91 11.49 -9.40
C PRO A 92 -12.19 12.84 -9.57
N TRP A 93 -10.88 12.90 -9.31
CA TRP A 93 -10.11 14.12 -9.53
C TRP A 93 -10.07 14.52 -11.01
N ALA A 94 -9.84 13.56 -11.91
CA ALA A 94 -9.75 13.81 -13.35
C ALA A 94 -11.07 14.31 -13.98
N PHE A 95 -12.22 13.93 -13.41
CA PHE A 95 -13.54 14.27 -13.92
C PHE A 95 -14.30 15.29 -13.05
N GLY A 96 -13.61 16.01 -12.14
CA GLY A 96 -14.22 17.06 -11.30
C GLY A 96 -15.17 16.55 -10.21
N GLY A 97 -15.10 15.26 -9.87
CA GLY A 97 -15.80 14.64 -8.75
C GLY A 97 -15.13 14.90 -7.40
N ARG A 98 -15.74 14.37 -6.33
CA ARG A 98 -15.25 14.52 -4.96
C ARG A 98 -13.93 13.77 -4.75
N TRP A 99 -12.89 14.49 -4.34
CA TRP A 99 -11.55 13.98 -4.09
C TRP A 99 -10.84 14.94 -3.11
N PRO A 100 -9.96 14.47 -2.21
CA PRO A 100 -9.39 13.13 -2.09
C PRO A 100 -10.00 12.20 -1.02
N GLU A 101 -10.90 12.67 -0.16
CA GLU A 101 -11.28 11.91 1.05
C GLU A 101 -11.88 10.52 0.77
N PRO A 102 -12.83 10.35 -0.18
CA PRO A 102 -13.32 9.02 -0.52
C PRO A 102 -12.21 8.09 -1.05
N SER A 103 -11.30 8.65 -1.86
CA SER A 103 -10.15 7.92 -2.39
C SER A 103 -9.16 7.50 -1.31
N LEU A 104 -8.94 8.33 -0.29
CA LEU A 104 -8.11 7.99 0.86
C LEU A 104 -8.69 6.81 1.65
N VAL A 105 -10.00 6.77 1.89
CA VAL A 105 -10.67 5.62 2.52
C VAL A 105 -10.49 4.36 1.68
N MET A 106 -10.70 4.45 0.36
CA MET A 106 -10.51 3.32 -0.54
C MET A 106 -9.07 2.80 -0.57
N LEU A 107 -8.10 3.70 -0.66
CA LEU A 107 -6.66 3.37 -0.66
C LEU A 107 -6.24 2.74 0.66
N GLY A 108 -6.65 3.31 1.79
CA GLY A 108 -6.37 2.77 3.11
C GLY A 108 -6.97 1.38 3.31
N ALA A 109 -8.23 1.18 2.90
CA ALA A 109 -8.86 -0.14 2.94
C ALA A 109 -8.15 -1.15 2.02
N ALA A 110 -7.77 -0.75 0.81
CA ALA A 110 -7.02 -1.61 -0.12
C ALA A 110 -5.65 -2.04 0.45
N LEU A 111 -4.94 -1.13 1.14
CA LEU A 111 -3.70 -1.45 1.85
C LEU A 111 -3.92 -2.48 2.96
N LEU A 112 -5.00 -2.38 3.73
CA LEU A 112 -5.34 -3.38 4.76
C LEU A 112 -5.71 -4.73 4.12
N ILE A 113 -6.55 -4.73 3.10
CA ILE A 113 -6.98 -5.93 2.37
C ILE A 113 -5.79 -6.64 1.70
N SER A 114 -4.76 -5.89 1.31
CA SER A 114 -3.55 -6.45 0.70
C SER A 114 -2.84 -7.50 1.57
N LEU A 115 -3.01 -7.43 2.90
CA LEU A 115 -2.48 -8.43 3.83
C LEU A 115 -3.07 -9.82 3.57
N GLY A 116 -4.29 -9.91 3.03
CA GLY A 116 -4.89 -11.17 2.62
C GLY A 116 -4.16 -11.82 1.43
N VAL A 117 -3.62 -11.02 0.51
CA VAL A 117 -2.75 -11.53 -0.57
C VAL A 117 -1.40 -11.94 0.02
N ASP A 118 -0.80 -11.09 0.85
CA ASP A 118 0.48 -11.37 1.50
C ASP A 118 0.46 -12.67 2.33
N ALA A 119 -0.64 -12.93 3.05
CA ALA A 119 -0.82 -14.15 3.83
C ALA A 119 -0.95 -15.42 2.96
N ARG A 120 -1.49 -15.28 1.73
CA ARG A 120 -1.67 -16.39 0.78
C ARG A 120 -0.42 -16.72 -0.02
N LEU A 121 0.63 -15.91 0.05
CA LEU A 121 1.90 -16.19 -0.64
C LEU A 121 2.57 -17.47 -0.13
N GLY A 122 2.35 -17.85 1.13
CA GLY A 122 2.87 -19.10 1.69
C GLY A 122 4.39 -19.21 1.54
N SER A 123 4.85 -20.31 0.93
CA SER A 123 6.29 -20.57 0.68
C SER A 123 6.94 -19.70 -0.39
N LEU A 124 6.14 -18.95 -1.17
CA LEU A 124 6.66 -18.04 -2.20
C LEU A 124 7.37 -16.82 -1.58
N ALA A 125 6.99 -16.46 -0.35
CA ALA A 125 7.56 -15.33 0.36
C ALA A 125 8.50 -15.79 1.49
N PRO A 126 9.50 -14.97 1.88
CA PRO A 126 10.34 -15.26 3.02
C PRO A 126 9.51 -15.44 4.31
N ARG A 127 9.98 -16.29 5.24
CA ARG A 127 9.29 -16.55 6.52
C ARG A 127 9.03 -15.30 7.37
N TRP A 128 9.82 -14.24 7.18
CA TRP A 128 9.68 -12.96 7.88
C TRP A 128 8.72 -11.98 7.18
N TRP A 129 8.19 -12.32 6.00
CA TRP A 129 7.38 -11.44 5.16
C TRP A 129 6.23 -10.79 5.92
N MET A 130 5.37 -11.60 6.54
CA MET A 130 4.22 -11.09 7.30
C MET A 130 4.63 -10.25 8.51
N ALA A 131 5.72 -10.60 9.19
CA ALA A 131 6.23 -9.83 10.32
C ALA A 131 6.64 -8.40 9.92
N LEU A 132 7.07 -8.20 8.66
CA LEU A 132 7.31 -6.88 8.10
C LEU A 132 6.03 -6.26 7.52
N ARG A 133 5.24 -7.01 6.76
CA ARG A 133 4.07 -6.46 6.03
C ARG A 133 2.96 -5.99 6.96
N VAL A 134 2.67 -6.70 8.04
CA VAL A 134 1.59 -6.34 8.98
C VAL A 134 1.76 -4.92 9.53
N PRO A 135 2.87 -4.55 10.20
CA PRO A 135 3.02 -3.19 10.73
C PRO A 135 3.00 -2.13 9.63
N LEU A 136 3.53 -2.42 8.44
CA LEU A 136 3.55 -1.48 7.33
C LEU A 136 2.16 -1.22 6.74
N SER A 137 1.42 -2.28 6.40
CA SER A 137 0.09 -2.15 5.81
C SER A 137 -0.92 -1.62 6.83
N VAL A 138 -0.85 -2.06 8.09
CA VAL A 138 -1.73 -1.54 9.15
C VAL A 138 -1.41 -0.09 9.44
N GLY A 139 -0.14 0.26 9.65
CA GLY A 139 0.27 1.64 9.93
C GLY A 139 -0.12 2.59 8.79
N LEU A 140 0.26 2.25 7.55
CA LEU A 140 -0.02 3.10 6.39
C LEU A 140 -1.52 3.17 6.09
N GLY A 141 -2.22 2.03 6.12
CA GLY A 141 -3.66 1.96 5.86
C GLY A 141 -4.48 2.73 6.89
N ALA A 142 -4.18 2.54 8.18
CA ALA A 142 -4.86 3.24 9.28
C ALA A 142 -4.62 4.75 9.24
N MET A 143 -3.37 5.19 9.03
CA MET A 143 -3.08 6.62 8.89
C MET A 143 -3.79 7.23 7.67
N THR A 144 -3.83 6.51 6.55
CA THR A 144 -4.52 6.99 5.34
C THR A 144 -6.02 7.17 5.56
N ILE A 145 -6.66 6.24 6.29
CA ILE A 145 -8.08 6.39 6.68
C ILE A 145 -8.26 7.53 7.68
N ALA A 146 -7.39 7.65 8.69
CA ALA A 146 -7.47 8.72 9.68
C ALA A 146 -7.38 10.11 9.02
N ILE A 147 -6.45 10.27 8.07
CA ILE A 147 -6.28 11.48 7.25
C ILE A 147 -7.58 11.85 6.51
N ALA A 148 -8.34 10.88 6.02
CA ALA A 148 -9.61 11.12 5.34
C ALA A 148 -10.72 11.65 6.27
N LEU A 149 -10.57 11.46 7.58
CA LEU A 149 -11.58 11.77 8.60
C LEU A 149 -11.26 13.03 9.42
N THR A 150 -10.09 13.64 9.19
CA THR A 150 -9.64 14.92 9.78
C THR A 150 -10.03 16.13 8.93
#